data_AF-A0A800MU55-F1
#
_entry.id   AF-A0A800MU55-F1
#
_cell.length_a   1.000
_cell.length_b   1.000
_cell.length_c   1.000
_cell.angle_alpha   90.00
_cell.angle_beta   90.00
_cell.angle_gamma   90.00
#
_symmetry.space_group_name_H-M   'P 1'
#
loop_
_entity.id
_entity.type
_entity.pdbx_description
1 polymer ?
#
loop_
_entity_poly.entity_id
_entity_poly.type
_entity_poly.pdbx_seq_one_letter_code
_entity_poly.pdbx_strand_id
1 'polypeptide(L)'
;MRTLKIKELTLDELELLEQDLHENGEKSDYGFYMQLVIVYETMYKKLKSLARNSGPEHDYALQYTKKLLVSHLIKFGTYIKMNHFKDDGDAVESLIKAINLEKKLPVAYYRLGFLAYKHGKYGSAIRYFQQSLDKHLLGDPNYALNQQQEFHAHMYLANSALYVASQTYETMGKLPYSPSEQLPNLELSPLFETLSSNEKYLHNHAFYKITKNNTETCSKEACEALYENSEPNELVLYLNDRENILLFNGEEVIITPTQANMIRHFLLSSNKENPCTRMTMRDFYGRTGTDGEVKKNTFIKSIERLRVTLRSIDIPEIIDVTQYRGETAYYFNESVPFTVLFRVDDAIGDDYVSG
;
A
#
# COMPACT_ATOMS: atom_id res chain seq x y z
N MET A 1 -20.61 -2.56 18.73
CA MET A 1 -21.27 -3.82 19.12
C MET A 1 -20.65 -5.08 18.49
N ARG A 2 -19.95 -5.01 17.33
CA ARG A 2 -19.25 -6.17 16.70
C ARG A 2 -17.90 -6.56 17.37
N THR A 3 -17.11 -5.61 17.87
CA THR A 3 -15.76 -5.85 18.43
C THR A 3 -15.72 -6.65 19.73
N LEU A 4 -16.79 -6.66 20.52
CA LEU A 4 -16.88 -7.45 21.76
C LEU A 4 -16.98 -8.96 21.47
N LYS A 5 -17.67 -9.35 20.40
CA LYS A 5 -17.81 -10.75 19.99
C LYS A 5 -16.51 -11.36 19.46
N ILE A 6 -15.67 -10.57 18.76
CA ILE A 6 -14.42 -11.08 18.17
C ILE A 6 -13.42 -11.54 19.25
N LYS A 7 -13.38 -10.87 20.41
CA LYS A 7 -12.45 -11.22 21.50
C LYS A 7 -12.74 -12.59 22.12
N GLU A 8 -13.98 -13.03 22.05
CA GLU A 8 -14.47 -14.29 22.62
C GLU A 8 -14.15 -15.49 21.71
N LEU A 9 -13.93 -15.26 20.41
CA LEU A 9 -13.62 -16.32 19.45
C LEU A 9 -12.34 -17.08 19.79
N THR A 10 -12.35 -18.38 19.54
CA THR A 10 -11.18 -19.27 19.55
C THR A 10 -10.22 -18.93 18.41
N LEU A 11 -9.01 -19.51 18.43
CA LEU A 11 -8.06 -19.32 17.32
C LEU A 11 -8.63 -19.87 16.00
N ASP A 12 -9.24 -21.06 16.04
CA ASP A 12 -9.85 -21.69 14.87
C ASP A 12 -10.99 -20.84 14.29
N GLU A 13 -11.84 -20.27 15.14
CA GLU A 13 -12.92 -19.37 14.70
C GLU A 13 -12.37 -18.06 14.11
N LEU A 14 -11.26 -17.55 14.64
CA LEU A 14 -10.59 -16.37 14.08
C LEU A 14 -9.98 -16.68 12.70
N GLU A 15 -9.43 -17.88 12.50
CA GLU A 15 -8.87 -18.31 11.21
C GLU A 15 -9.98 -18.50 10.16
N LEU A 16 -11.14 -19.03 10.55
CA LEU A 16 -12.31 -19.07 9.67
C LEU A 16 -12.80 -17.68 9.29
N LEU A 17 -12.82 -16.74 10.24
CA LEU A 17 -13.22 -15.36 9.99
C LEU A 17 -12.22 -14.63 9.07
N GLU A 18 -10.92 -14.84 9.26
CA GLU A 18 -9.88 -14.34 8.36
C GLU A 18 -10.11 -14.83 6.93
N GLN A 19 -10.34 -16.12 6.75
CA GLN A 19 -10.58 -16.70 5.43
C GLN A 19 -11.84 -16.10 4.78
N ASP A 20 -12.94 -15.97 5.54
CA ASP A 20 -14.17 -15.34 5.04
C ASP A 20 -13.93 -13.87 4.64
N LEU A 21 -13.12 -13.11 5.38
CA LEU A 21 -12.77 -11.73 5.00
C LEU A 21 -11.99 -11.68 3.68
N HIS A 22 -11.02 -12.57 3.45
CA HIS A 22 -10.30 -12.61 2.17
C HIS A 22 -11.20 -13.00 1.00
N GLU A 23 -12.24 -13.79 1.25
CA GLU A 23 -13.12 -14.35 0.23
C GLU A 23 -14.34 -13.48 -0.09
N ASN A 24 -14.97 -12.94 0.96
CA ASN A 24 -16.27 -12.27 0.93
C ASN A 24 -16.24 -10.91 1.65
N GLY A 25 -15.05 -10.42 2.00
CA GLY A 25 -14.88 -9.16 2.73
C GLY A 25 -15.39 -7.95 1.99
N GLU A 26 -15.36 -6.81 2.68
CA GLU A 26 -15.83 -5.56 2.12
C GLU A 26 -15.05 -5.18 0.86
N LYS A 27 -15.78 -4.63 -0.12
CA LYS A 27 -15.16 -4.09 -1.34
C LYS A 27 -14.32 -2.84 -1.04
N SER A 28 -14.69 -2.08 -0.01
CA SER A 28 -13.88 -0.96 0.45
C SER A 28 -12.65 -1.48 1.21
N ASP A 29 -11.48 -1.05 0.76
CA ASP A 29 -10.20 -1.23 1.43
C ASP A 29 -10.24 -0.83 2.91
N TYR A 30 -10.95 0.25 3.28
CA TYR A 30 -11.07 0.68 4.68
C TYR A 30 -11.57 -0.46 5.56
N GLY A 31 -12.77 -0.94 5.24
CA GLY A 31 -13.48 -1.92 6.03
C GLY A 31 -12.79 -3.26 6.00
N PHE A 32 -12.22 -3.62 4.84
CA PHE A 32 -11.44 -4.82 4.65
C PHE A 32 -10.19 -4.85 5.56
N TYR A 33 -9.30 -3.86 5.44
CA TYR A 33 -8.07 -3.83 6.20
C TYR A 33 -8.30 -3.60 7.70
N MET A 34 -9.29 -2.78 8.08
CA MET A 34 -9.68 -2.60 9.48
C MET A 34 -10.08 -3.93 10.13
N GLN A 35 -10.92 -4.72 9.47
CA GLN A 35 -11.38 -6.01 10.00
C GLN A 35 -10.23 -7.00 10.14
N LEU A 36 -9.35 -7.09 9.15
CA LEU A 36 -8.16 -7.95 9.21
C LEU A 36 -7.21 -7.52 10.35
N VAL A 37 -6.97 -6.22 10.54
CA VAL A 37 -6.18 -5.73 11.68
C VAL A 37 -6.79 -6.17 13.01
N ILE A 38 -8.12 -6.05 13.19
CA ILE A 38 -8.80 -6.48 14.42
C ILE A 38 -8.65 -7.99 14.65
N VAL A 39 -8.81 -8.80 13.60
CA VAL A 39 -8.65 -10.27 13.66
C VAL A 39 -7.22 -10.64 14.05
N TYR A 40 -6.22 -10.13 13.33
CA TYR A 40 -4.82 -10.46 13.60
C TYR A 40 -4.32 -9.91 14.94
N GLU A 41 -4.78 -8.74 15.39
CA GLU A 41 -4.47 -8.24 16.74
C GLU A 41 -5.01 -9.19 17.81
N THR A 42 -6.21 -9.73 17.61
CA THR A 42 -6.85 -10.66 18.56
C THR A 42 -6.11 -12.00 18.58
N MET A 43 -5.80 -12.55 17.41
CA MET A 43 -4.97 -13.75 17.27
C MET A 43 -3.60 -13.56 17.93
N TYR A 44 -2.90 -12.45 17.64
CA TYR A 44 -1.59 -12.14 18.18
C TYR A 44 -1.60 -12.10 19.71
N LYS A 45 -2.62 -11.45 20.32
CA LYS A 45 -2.77 -11.40 21.77
C LYS A 45 -2.97 -12.79 22.39
N LYS A 46 -3.81 -13.64 21.77
CA LYS A 46 -4.06 -15.01 22.23
C LYS A 46 -2.81 -15.88 22.09
N LEU A 47 -2.17 -15.88 20.93
CA LEU A 47 -0.93 -16.63 20.68
C LEU A 47 0.21 -16.17 21.58
N LYS A 48 0.33 -14.87 21.85
CA LYS A 48 1.33 -14.34 22.81
C LYS A 48 1.08 -14.85 24.24
N SER A 49 -0.18 -14.99 24.64
CA SER A 49 -0.53 -15.58 25.94
C SER A 49 -0.22 -17.08 25.98
N LEU A 50 -0.52 -17.81 24.91
CA LEU A 50 -0.27 -19.24 24.82
C LEU A 50 1.23 -19.56 24.78
N ALA A 51 2.02 -18.84 23.98
CA ALA A 51 3.48 -19.00 23.93
C ALA A 51 4.15 -18.76 25.30
N ARG A 52 3.59 -17.85 26.12
CA ARG A 52 4.07 -17.63 27.51
C ARG A 52 3.76 -18.80 28.45
N ASN A 53 2.67 -19.53 28.22
CA ASN A 53 2.16 -20.55 29.14
C ASN A 53 2.55 -21.99 28.72
N SER A 54 2.61 -22.26 27.42
CA SER A 54 2.80 -23.60 26.84
C SER A 54 4.17 -23.79 26.17
N GLY A 55 5.04 -22.77 26.18
CA GLY A 55 6.39 -22.85 25.59
C GLY A 55 6.43 -22.70 24.06
N PRO A 56 7.46 -23.23 23.38
CA PRO A 56 7.81 -22.88 22.00
C PRO A 56 6.86 -23.45 20.92
N GLU A 57 5.88 -24.28 21.27
CA GLU A 57 4.92 -24.86 20.31
C GLU A 57 4.14 -23.80 19.51
N HIS A 58 3.90 -22.63 20.10
CA HIS A 58 3.17 -21.55 19.46
C HIS A 58 4.06 -20.46 18.85
N ASP A 59 5.39 -20.58 18.95
CA ASP A 59 6.30 -19.52 18.50
C ASP A 59 6.20 -19.28 16.99
N TYR A 60 6.14 -20.35 16.20
CA TYR A 60 5.99 -20.23 14.75
C TYR A 60 4.70 -19.49 14.38
N ALA A 61 3.56 -19.94 14.91
CA ALA A 61 2.26 -19.32 14.66
C ALA A 61 2.23 -17.87 15.14
N LEU A 62 2.85 -17.56 16.27
CA LEU A 62 2.97 -16.21 16.81
C LEU A 62 3.79 -15.30 15.89
N GLN A 63 4.97 -15.74 15.43
CA GLN A 63 5.80 -14.95 14.52
C GLN A 63 5.12 -14.75 13.16
N TYR A 64 4.44 -15.77 12.65
CA TYR A 64 3.71 -15.67 11.39
C TYR A 64 2.53 -14.69 11.48
N THR A 65 1.71 -14.76 12.54
CA THR A 65 0.63 -13.76 12.75
C THR A 65 1.20 -12.37 13.04
N LYS A 66 2.34 -12.24 13.74
CA LYS A 66 3.03 -10.95 13.87
C LYS A 66 3.35 -10.35 12.50
N LYS A 67 3.91 -11.16 11.58
CA LYS A 67 4.24 -10.70 10.21
C LYS A 67 2.99 -10.24 9.45
N LEU A 68 1.91 -11.02 9.49
CA LEU A 68 0.64 -10.65 8.87
C LEU A 68 0.03 -9.39 9.48
N LEU A 69 0.05 -9.28 10.81
CA LEU A 69 -0.43 -8.10 11.53
C LEU A 69 0.34 -6.84 11.12
N VAL A 70 1.68 -6.91 11.08
CA VAL A 70 2.52 -5.79 10.64
C VAL A 70 2.18 -5.37 9.20
N SER A 71 2.05 -6.33 8.28
CA SER A 71 1.66 -6.06 6.89
C SER A 71 0.30 -5.35 6.80
N HIS A 72 -0.70 -5.84 7.52
CA HIS A 72 -2.05 -5.27 7.48
C HIS A 72 -2.14 -3.91 8.19
N LEU A 73 -1.38 -3.66 9.25
CA LEU A 73 -1.28 -2.34 9.89
C LEU A 73 -0.68 -1.30 8.93
N ILE A 74 0.34 -1.69 8.15
CA ILE A 74 0.97 -0.83 7.15
C ILE A 74 -0.01 -0.52 6.00
N LYS A 75 -0.73 -1.53 5.49
CA LYS A 75 -1.75 -1.37 4.44
C LYS A 75 -2.92 -0.49 4.92
N PHE A 76 -3.46 -0.77 6.11
CA PHE A 76 -4.55 0.01 6.69
C PHE A 76 -4.18 1.48 6.91
N GLY A 77 -3.00 1.75 7.47
CA GLY A 77 -2.50 3.11 7.67
C GLY A 77 -2.30 3.89 6.37
N THR A 78 -2.09 3.19 5.24
CA THR A 78 -1.99 3.83 3.93
C THR A 78 -3.34 4.22 3.36
N TYR A 79 -4.33 3.34 3.45
CA TYR A 79 -5.65 3.64 2.90
C TYR A 79 -6.32 4.82 3.62
N ILE A 80 -6.18 4.93 4.95
CA ILE A 80 -6.77 6.04 5.73
C ILE A 80 -6.27 7.40 5.24
N LYS A 81 -5.00 7.51 4.81
CA LYS A 81 -4.41 8.75 4.29
C LYS A 81 -5.13 9.28 3.04
N MET A 82 -5.67 8.38 2.22
CA MET A 82 -6.19 8.64 0.87
C MET A 82 -7.66 9.03 0.85
N ASN A 83 -8.47 8.41 1.70
CA ASN A 83 -9.85 8.81 1.88
C ASN A 83 -9.87 10.08 2.75
N HIS A 84 -10.62 11.11 2.37
CA HIS A 84 -10.74 12.37 3.13
C HIS A 84 -11.44 12.20 4.50
N PHE A 85 -11.17 11.13 5.26
CA PHE A 85 -11.48 11.07 6.66
C PHE A 85 -10.71 12.21 7.34
N LYS A 86 -11.44 13.07 8.04
CA LYS A 86 -10.91 14.27 8.72
C LYS A 86 -9.82 13.96 9.77
N ASP A 87 -9.56 12.69 10.06
CA ASP A 87 -8.63 12.28 11.08
C ASP A 87 -7.65 11.22 10.52
N ASP A 88 -6.48 11.68 10.08
CA ASP A 88 -5.32 10.83 9.78
C ASP A 88 -4.79 10.13 11.07
N GLY A 89 -5.39 10.39 12.25
CA GLY A 89 -5.02 9.81 13.54
C GLY A 89 -5.04 8.29 13.59
N ASP A 90 -6.06 7.64 13.02
CA ASP A 90 -6.13 6.16 12.93
C ASP A 90 -4.98 5.60 12.08
N ALA A 91 -4.58 6.36 11.04
CA ALA A 91 -3.48 6.03 10.16
C ALA A 91 -2.14 6.07 10.92
N VAL A 92 -1.93 7.16 11.66
CA VAL A 92 -0.76 7.35 12.53
C VAL A 92 -0.70 6.28 13.62
N GLU A 93 -1.81 5.98 14.29
CA GLU A 93 -1.87 4.94 15.33
C GLU A 93 -1.48 3.57 14.76
N SER A 94 -2.03 3.22 13.59
CA SER A 94 -1.76 1.94 12.92
C SER A 94 -0.29 1.80 12.54
N LEU A 95 0.33 2.84 11.98
CA LEU A 95 1.75 2.83 11.62
C LEU A 95 2.66 2.79 12.87
N ILE A 96 2.31 3.49 13.94
CA ILE A 96 3.03 3.42 15.22
C ILE A 96 2.93 2.02 15.83
N LYS A 97 1.76 1.37 15.79
CA LYS A 97 1.61 -0.03 16.21
C LYS A 97 2.51 -0.97 15.40
N ALA A 98 2.58 -0.78 14.08
CA ALA A 98 3.46 -1.57 13.23
C ALA A 98 4.94 -1.43 13.67
N ILE A 99 5.40 -0.20 13.89
CA ILE A 99 6.78 0.10 14.32
C ILE A 99 7.09 -0.46 15.72
N ASN A 100 6.09 -0.48 16.62
CA ASN A 100 6.25 -1.06 17.95
C ASN A 100 6.38 -2.59 17.91
N LEU A 101 5.76 -3.25 16.93
CA LEU A 101 5.92 -4.68 16.68
C LEU A 101 7.23 -4.97 15.96
N GLU A 102 7.59 -4.17 14.96
CA GLU A 102 8.81 -4.33 14.17
C GLU A 102 9.50 -2.99 13.92
N LYS A 103 10.70 -2.79 14.47
CA LYS A 103 11.37 -1.47 14.47
C LYS A 103 12.03 -1.12 13.14
N LYS A 104 12.20 -2.10 12.26
CA LYS A 104 12.91 -1.97 10.98
C LYS A 104 11.93 -1.95 9.81
N LEU A 105 11.05 -0.95 9.80
CA LEU A 105 10.03 -0.76 8.76
C LEU A 105 10.20 0.59 8.05
N PRO A 106 11.15 0.71 7.10
CA PRO A 106 11.38 1.94 6.33
C PRO A 106 10.10 2.55 5.78
N VAL A 107 9.25 1.73 5.15
CA VAL A 107 7.96 2.16 4.58
C VAL A 107 7.00 2.75 5.60
N ALA A 108 6.99 2.26 6.85
CA ALA A 108 6.11 2.80 7.89
C ALA A 108 6.57 4.21 8.33
N TYR A 109 7.89 4.39 8.45
CA TYR A 109 8.48 5.71 8.74
C TYR A 109 8.26 6.70 7.60
N TYR A 110 8.39 6.26 6.34
CA TYR A 110 8.09 7.07 5.16
C TYR A 110 6.65 7.59 5.19
N ARG A 111 5.69 6.69 5.44
CA ARG A 111 4.26 7.00 5.51
C ARG A 111 3.94 7.97 6.65
N LEU A 112 4.55 7.79 7.84
CA LEU A 112 4.45 8.75 8.95
C LEU A 112 5.04 10.12 8.60
N GLY A 113 6.17 10.15 7.87
CA GLY A 113 6.78 11.38 7.38
C GLY A 113 5.85 12.15 6.46
N PHE A 114 5.24 11.45 5.51
CA PHE A 114 4.23 12.05 4.63
C PHE A 114 3.04 12.60 5.41
N LEU A 115 2.49 11.85 6.37
CA LEU A 115 1.35 12.32 7.17
C LEU A 115 1.72 13.58 7.97
N ALA A 116 2.91 13.61 8.57
CA ALA A 116 3.41 14.80 9.25
C ALA A 116 3.59 15.99 8.29
N TYR A 117 4.08 15.73 7.07
CA TYR A 117 4.24 16.73 6.02
C TYR A 117 2.90 17.35 5.61
N LYS A 118 1.90 16.50 5.29
CA LYS A 118 0.52 16.90 4.94
C LYS A 118 -0.12 17.80 6.00
N HIS A 119 0.21 17.59 7.27
CA HIS A 119 -0.29 18.40 8.40
C HIS A 119 0.56 19.63 8.74
N GLY A 120 1.57 19.97 7.93
CA GLY A 120 2.48 21.09 8.21
C GLY A 120 3.38 20.87 9.42
N LYS A 121 3.47 19.65 9.95
CA LYS A 121 4.34 19.28 11.09
C LYS A 121 5.75 18.97 10.58
N TYR A 122 6.36 19.92 9.87
CA TYR A 122 7.60 19.71 9.11
C TYR A 122 8.77 19.21 9.95
N GLY A 123 8.92 19.67 11.21
CA GLY A 123 9.94 19.14 12.11
C GLY A 123 9.76 17.63 12.43
N SER A 124 8.52 17.17 12.55
CA SER A 124 8.24 15.73 12.71
C SER A 124 8.46 14.97 11.41
N ALA A 125 8.08 15.57 10.27
CA ALA A 125 8.30 14.98 8.94
C ALA A 125 9.78 14.70 8.68
N ILE A 126 10.67 15.69 8.95
CA ILE A 126 12.13 15.54 8.86
C ILE A 126 12.60 14.29 9.62
N ARG A 127 12.21 14.17 10.90
CA ARG A 127 12.63 13.05 11.75
C ARG A 127 12.14 11.69 11.22
N TYR A 128 10.95 11.64 10.64
CA TYR A 128 10.39 10.40 10.09
C TYR A 128 11.03 10.01 8.76
N PHE A 129 11.26 10.97 7.84
CA PHE A 129 11.96 10.68 6.58
C PHE A 129 13.40 10.26 6.81
N GLN A 130 14.13 10.91 7.72
CA GLN A 130 15.47 10.47 8.12
C GLN A 130 15.48 9.03 8.64
N GLN A 131 14.57 8.68 9.56
CA GLN A 131 14.47 7.31 10.06
C GLN A 131 14.11 6.30 8.97
N SER A 132 13.29 6.70 8.00
CA SER A 132 12.93 5.86 6.87
C SER A 132 14.16 5.51 6.03
N LEU A 133 14.93 6.53 5.64
CA LEU A 133 16.17 6.41 4.86
C LEU A 133 17.26 5.63 5.62
N ASP A 134 17.46 5.92 6.92
CA ASP A 134 18.45 5.21 7.74
C ASP A 134 18.15 3.72 7.88
N LYS A 135 16.87 3.36 7.99
CA LYS A 135 16.44 1.97 8.16
C LYS A 135 16.38 1.20 6.85
N HIS A 136 16.31 1.89 5.71
CA HIS A 136 16.23 1.27 4.40
C HIS A 136 17.39 0.27 4.17
N LEU A 137 18.60 0.64 4.58
CA LEU A 137 19.82 -0.16 4.42
C LEU A 137 19.91 -1.38 5.36
N LEU A 138 19.00 -1.53 6.32
CA LEU A 138 19.06 -2.53 7.39
C LEU A 138 17.77 -3.34 7.57
N GLY A 139 16.77 -3.08 6.72
CA GLY A 139 15.39 -3.57 6.83
C GLY A 139 15.13 -4.90 6.11
N ASP A 140 13.93 -5.44 6.34
CA ASP A 140 13.39 -6.55 5.55
C ASP A 140 13.09 -6.02 4.12
N PRO A 141 13.59 -6.67 3.05
CA PRO A 141 13.30 -6.29 1.67
C PRO A 141 11.79 -6.12 1.38
N ASN A 142 10.94 -6.90 2.06
CA ASN A 142 9.49 -6.81 1.93
C ASN A 142 8.88 -5.50 2.46
N TYR A 143 9.65 -4.68 3.18
CA TYR A 143 9.21 -3.39 3.72
C TYR A 143 10.19 -2.26 3.39
N ALA A 144 11.11 -2.51 2.46
CA ALA A 144 12.01 -1.51 1.93
C ALA A 144 11.22 -0.47 1.10
N LEU A 145 11.80 0.70 0.95
CA LEU A 145 11.37 1.67 -0.06
C LEU A 145 11.84 1.18 -1.43
N ASN A 146 11.05 1.40 -2.47
CA ASN A 146 11.59 1.36 -3.83
C ASN A 146 12.32 2.68 -4.16
N GLN A 147 13.01 2.70 -5.29
CA GLN A 147 13.80 3.85 -5.75
C GLN A 147 12.99 5.15 -5.82
N GLN A 148 11.75 5.10 -6.31
CA GLN A 148 10.90 6.31 -6.39
C GLN A 148 10.49 6.80 -5.00
N GLN A 149 10.18 5.91 -4.07
CA GLN A 149 9.85 6.25 -2.69
C GLN A 149 11.06 6.82 -1.94
N GLU A 150 12.26 6.29 -2.18
CA GLU A 150 13.51 6.83 -1.66
C GLU A 150 13.76 8.24 -2.20
N PHE A 151 13.61 8.44 -3.51
CA PHE A 151 13.68 9.76 -4.13
C PHE A 151 12.65 10.74 -3.53
N HIS A 152 11.38 10.32 -3.42
CA HIS A 152 10.35 11.11 -2.77
C HIS A 152 10.68 11.42 -1.30
N ALA A 153 11.23 10.47 -0.54
CA ALA A 153 11.62 10.70 0.85
C ALA A 153 12.67 11.80 0.97
N HIS A 154 13.67 11.83 0.07
CA HIS A 154 14.65 12.91 0.00
C HIS A 154 14.01 14.26 -0.37
N MET A 155 13.09 14.26 -1.34
CA MET A 155 12.36 15.47 -1.75
C MET A 155 11.51 16.04 -0.62
N TYR A 156 10.72 15.20 0.07
CA TYR A 156 9.93 15.64 1.21
C TYR A 156 10.81 16.08 2.39
N LEU A 157 11.95 15.43 2.62
CA LEU A 157 12.92 15.84 3.64
C LEU A 157 13.46 17.25 3.35
N ALA A 158 13.89 17.49 2.10
CA ALA A 158 14.38 18.80 1.68
C ALA A 158 13.28 19.88 1.80
N ASN A 159 12.07 19.60 1.30
CA ASN A 159 10.96 20.54 1.40
C ASN A 159 10.59 20.83 2.86
N SER A 160 10.56 19.82 3.73
CA SER A 160 10.27 20.01 5.15
C SER A 160 11.28 20.95 5.80
N ALA A 161 12.57 20.80 5.49
CA ALA A 161 13.61 21.70 5.98
C ALA A 161 13.43 23.14 5.46
N LEU A 162 13.08 23.29 4.18
CA LEU A 162 12.79 24.58 3.57
C LEU A 162 11.57 25.25 4.21
N TYR A 163 10.49 24.52 4.49
CA TYR A 163 9.34 25.09 5.19
C TYR A 163 9.69 25.58 6.61
N VAL A 164 10.49 24.80 7.37
CA VAL A 164 10.96 25.23 8.70
C VAL A 164 11.81 26.50 8.60
N ALA A 165 12.69 26.58 7.60
CA ALA A 165 13.46 27.79 7.32
C ALA A 165 12.53 28.97 6.99
N SER A 166 11.53 28.78 6.12
CA SER A 166 10.55 29.80 5.72
C SER A 166 9.84 30.40 6.93
N GLN A 167 9.34 29.54 7.84
CA GLN A 167 8.67 29.95 9.06
C GLN A 167 9.57 30.79 9.98
N THR A 168 10.87 30.48 10.00
CA THR A 168 11.86 31.25 10.76
C THR A 168 12.04 32.64 10.15
N TYR A 169 12.16 32.76 8.83
CA TYR A 169 12.26 34.05 8.14
C TYR A 169 11.02 34.92 8.33
N GLU A 170 9.81 34.34 8.25
CA GLU A 170 8.57 35.06 8.53
C GLU A 170 8.53 35.61 9.96
N THR A 171 9.09 34.87 10.92
CA THR A 171 9.17 35.31 12.31
C THR A 171 10.21 36.42 12.49
N MET A 172 11.35 36.32 11.80
CA MET A 172 12.38 37.37 11.78
C MET A 172 11.85 38.69 11.22
N GLY A 173 11.06 38.64 10.14
CA GLY A 173 10.43 39.84 9.55
C GLY A 173 9.42 40.53 10.47
N LYS A 174 8.93 39.85 11.52
CA LYS A 174 8.02 40.39 12.52
C LYS A 174 8.72 40.93 13.77
N LEU A 175 10.05 40.86 13.83
CA LEU A 175 10.81 41.41 14.95
C LEU A 175 10.63 42.94 15.02
N PRO A 176 10.50 43.53 16.22
CA PRO A 176 10.37 44.97 16.35
C PRO A 176 11.70 45.62 15.99
N TYR A 177 11.74 46.30 14.84
CA TYR A 177 12.88 47.13 14.45
C TYR A 177 12.65 48.57 14.89
N SER A 178 13.65 49.18 15.53
CA SER A 178 13.69 50.63 15.67
C SER A 178 13.91 51.26 14.28
N PRO A 179 13.25 52.38 13.92
CA PRO A 179 13.42 53.04 12.62
C PRO A 179 14.88 53.43 12.29
N SER A 180 15.75 53.49 13.29
CA SER A 180 17.18 53.78 13.17
C SER A 180 18.06 52.57 12.81
N GLU A 181 17.51 51.35 12.74
CA GLU A 181 18.27 50.10 12.57
C GLU A 181 17.70 49.20 11.45
N GLN A 182 17.28 49.79 10.33
CA GLN A 182 16.92 48.98 9.15
C GLN A 182 18.16 48.25 8.63
N LEU A 183 18.13 46.92 8.68
CA LEU A 183 19.16 46.06 8.10
C LEU A 183 19.13 46.20 6.57
N PRO A 184 20.24 46.54 5.91
CA PRO A 184 20.28 46.64 4.46
C PRO A 184 20.18 45.25 3.80
N ASN A 185 19.40 45.15 2.73
CA ASN A 185 19.28 43.98 1.84
C ASN A 185 18.80 42.67 2.52
N LEU A 186 17.61 42.69 3.16
CA LEU A 186 16.91 41.46 3.51
C LEU A 186 16.41 40.76 2.23
N GLU A 187 17.18 39.83 1.69
CA GLU A 187 16.75 38.95 0.61
C GLU A 187 16.46 37.54 1.15
N LEU A 188 15.35 36.95 0.69
CA LEU A 188 15.03 35.56 0.96
C LEU A 188 15.96 34.65 0.16
N SER A 189 16.32 33.50 0.73
CA SER A 189 17.12 32.52 0.02
C SER A 189 16.42 32.08 -1.28
N PRO A 190 17.12 32.01 -2.42
CA PRO A 190 16.55 31.53 -3.68
C PRO A 190 16.07 30.07 -3.59
N LEU A 191 16.48 29.32 -2.55
CA LEU A 191 16.00 27.97 -2.27
C LEU A 191 14.49 27.89 -2.00
N PHE A 192 13.81 29.01 -1.71
CA PHE A 192 12.34 29.02 -1.58
C PHE A 192 11.62 28.87 -2.92
N GLU A 193 12.22 29.28 -4.04
CA GLU A 193 11.65 29.04 -5.38
C GLU A 193 11.68 27.54 -5.73
N THR A 194 12.70 26.83 -5.23
CA THR A 194 12.84 25.38 -5.35
C THR A 194 11.68 24.64 -4.67
N LEU A 195 11.13 25.18 -3.59
CA LEU A 195 10.03 24.55 -2.84
C LEU A 195 8.78 24.34 -3.72
N SER A 196 8.35 25.38 -4.43
CA SER A 196 7.17 25.31 -5.32
C SER A 196 7.39 24.35 -6.48
N SER A 197 8.62 24.32 -7.02
CA SER A 197 9.00 23.41 -8.08
C SER A 197 8.98 21.95 -7.62
N ASN A 198 9.47 21.67 -6.41
CA ASN A 198 9.47 20.35 -5.81
C ASN A 198 8.03 19.86 -5.50
N GLU A 199 7.17 20.72 -4.97
CA GLU A 199 5.76 20.38 -4.73
C GLU A 199 5.04 20.02 -6.04
N LYS A 200 5.27 20.82 -7.09
CA LYS A 200 4.72 20.53 -8.42
C LYS A 200 5.23 19.20 -8.97
N TYR A 201 6.52 18.91 -8.77
CA TYR A 201 7.08 17.61 -9.15
C TYR A 201 6.38 16.47 -8.42
N LEU A 202 6.32 16.51 -7.08
CA LEU A 202 5.72 15.46 -6.25
C LEU A 202 4.25 15.23 -6.61
N HIS A 203 3.51 16.30 -6.88
CA HIS A 203 2.13 16.23 -7.36
C HIS A 203 2.03 15.55 -8.74
N ASN A 204 2.90 15.91 -9.69
CA ASN A 204 2.90 15.36 -11.04
C ASN A 204 3.41 13.92 -11.15
N HIS A 205 3.99 13.37 -10.08
CA HIS A 205 4.58 12.02 -10.05
C HIS A 205 3.98 11.17 -8.91
N ALA A 206 2.72 11.46 -8.53
CA ALA A 206 2.07 10.83 -7.40
C ALA A 206 1.58 9.38 -7.67
N PHE A 207 1.33 9.03 -8.93
CA PHE A 207 0.82 7.74 -9.37
C PHE A 207 1.77 7.08 -10.37
N TYR A 208 1.86 5.76 -10.31
CA TYR A 208 2.40 4.96 -11.40
C TYR A 208 1.34 4.75 -12.47
N LYS A 209 1.80 4.76 -13.72
CA LYS A 209 1.08 4.26 -14.88
C LYS A 209 1.93 3.20 -15.54
N ILE A 210 1.46 1.96 -15.48
CA ILE A 210 2.19 0.79 -15.99
C ILE A 210 1.39 0.15 -17.11
N THR A 211 2.04 0.02 -18.25
CA THR A 211 1.57 -0.73 -19.41
C THR A 211 2.58 -1.85 -19.71
N LYS A 212 2.30 -2.71 -20.68
CA LYS A 212 3.22 -3.79 -21.06
C LYS A 212 4.67 -3.33 -21.34
N ASN A 213 4.84 -2.15 -21.93
CA ASN A 213 6.14 -1.70 -22.45
C ASN A 213 6.70 -0.48 -21.72
N ASN A 214 5.93 0.14 -20.83
CA ASN A 214 6.30 1.40 -20.21
C ASN A 214 5.79 1.50 -18.78
N THR A 215 6.68 1.97 -17.90
CA THR A 215 6.39 2.35 -16.52
C THR A 215 6.74 3.82 -16.39
N GLU A 216 5.73 4.65 -16.18
CA GLU A 216 5.89 6.09 -15.97
C GLU A 216 5.15 6.53 -14.71
N THR A 217 5.33 7.80 -14.33
CA THR A 217 4.57 8.41 -13.25
C THR A 217 3.76 9.58 -13.77
N CYS A 218 2.63 9.86 -13.11
CA CYS A 218 1.71 10.91 -13.49
C CYS A 218 0.97 11.49 -12.28
N SER A 219 0.26 12.59 -12.50
CA SER A 219 -0.60 13.21 -11.49
C SER A 219 -1.91 12.42 -11.33
N LYS A 220 -2.66 12.74 -10.27
CA LYS A 220 -3.98 12.15 -10.06
C LYS A 220 -4.95 12.54 -11.19
N GLU A 221 -4.93 13.80 -11.58
CA GLU A 221 -5.79 14.36 -12.62
C GLU A 221 -5.48 13.72 -13.98
N ALA A 222 -4.21 13.39 -14.24
CA ALA A 222 -3.83 12.63 -15.42
C ALA A 222 -4.36 11.19 -15.39
N CYS A 223 -4.34 10.52 -14.22
CA CYS A 223 -4.97 9.21 -14.05
C CYS A 223 -6.48 9.26 -14.29
N GLU A 224 -7.17 10.25 -13.72
CA GLU A 224 -8.62 10.44 -13.87
C GLU A 224 -8.98 10.74 -15.33
N ALA A 225 -8.21 11.57 -16.02
CA ALA A 225 -8.41 11.82 -17.46
C ALA A 225 -8.20 10.56 -18.32
N LEU A 226 -7.21 9.72 -17.99
CA LEU A 226 -7.01 8.44 -18.69
C LEU A 226 -8.14 7.46 -18.43
N TYR A 227 -8.64 7.43 -17.19
CA TYR A 227 -9.79 6.63 -16.81
C TYR A 227 -11.05 7.04 -17.59
N GLU A 228 -11.34 8.35 -17.66
CA GLU A 228 -12.50 8.88 -18.39
C GLU A 228 -12.41 8.69 -19.91
N ASN A 229 -11.18 8.65 -20.46
CA ASN A 229 -10.92 8.54 -21.89
C ASN A 229 -10.24 7.21 -22.27
N SER A 230 -10.55 6.13 -21.57
CA SER A 230 -9.95 4.81 -21.84
C SER A 230 -10.18 4.33 -23.28
N GLU A 231 -9.17 3.69 -23.87
CA GLU A 231 -9.26 3.21 -25.25
C GLU A 231 -10.17 1.98 -25.36
N PRO A 232 -10.89 1.80 -26.49
CA PRO A 232 -11.64 0.59 -26.74
C PRO A 232 -10.75 -0.67 -26.70
N ASN A 233 -11.24 -1.73 -26.06
CA ASN A 233 -10.56 -3.00 -25.81
C ASN A 233 -9.31 -2.91 -24.92
N GLU A 234 -9.15 -1.83 -24.15
CA GLU A 234 -8.13 -1.72 -23.12
C GLU A 234 -8.69 -2.07 -21.73
N LEU A 235 -7.95 -2.90 -20.99
CA LEU A 235 -8.21 -3.18 -19.59
C LEU A 235 -7.53 -2.14 -18.70
N VAL A 236 -8.31 -1.33 -17.99
CA VAL A 236 -7.77 -0.38 -17.02
C VAL A 236 -8.04 -0.88 -15.60
N LEU A 237 -6.98 -1.13 -14.84
CA LEU A 237 -7.04 -1.40 -13.41
C LEU A 237 -6.62 -0.13 -12.66
N TYR A 238 -7.57 0.54 -12.02
CA TYR A 238 -7.33 1.77 -11.26
C TYR A 238 -7.53 1.54 -9.76
N LEU A 239 -6.41 1.51 -9.03
CA LEU A 239 -6.37 1.50 -7.57
C LEU A 239 -6.32 2.95 -7.10
N ASN A 240 -7.51 3.56 -6.97
CA ASN A 240 -7.63 4.96 -6.60
C ASN A 240 -7.73 5.14 -5.08
N ASP A 241 -7.85 6.39 -4.63
CA ASP A 241 -7.85 6.75 -3.21
C ASP A 241 -9.05 6.19 -2.40
N ARG A 242 -10.08 5.64 -3.07
CA ARG A 242 -11.37 5.22 -2.46
C ARG A 242 -11.74 3.77 -2.75
N GLU A 243 -11.53 3.33 -3.99
CA GLU A 243 -12.06 2.09 -4.53
C GLU A 243 -11.04 1.48 -5.53
N ASN A 244 -11.05 0.16 -5.61
CA ASN A 244 -10.36 -0.55 -6.68
C ASN A 244 -11.33 -0.76 -7.83
N ILE A 245 -11.05 -0.14 -8.96
CA ILE A 245 -11.93 -0.11 -10.12
C ILE A 245 -11.27 -0.88 -11.25
N LEU A 246 -12.07 -1.74 -11.88
CA LEU A 246 -11.74 -2.36 -13.16
C LEU A 246 -12.65 -1.76 -14.23
N LEU A 247 -12.05 -1.30 -15.32
CA LEU A 247 -12.75 -0.67 -16.44
C LEU A 247 -12.38 -1.39 -17.74
N PHE A 248 -13.39 -1.69 -18.56
CA PHE A 248 -13.21 -2.25 -19.89
C PHE A 248 -14.37 -1.83 -20.78
N ASN A 249 -14.09 -1.27 -21.97
CA ASN A 249 -15.10 -0.83 -22.94
C ASN A 249 -16.19 0.11 -22.36
N GLY A 250 -15.83 0.96 -21.40
CA GLY A 250 -16.75 1.89 -20.75
C GLY A 250 -17.62 1.28 -19.65
N GLU A 251 -17.51 -0.01 -19.38
CA GLU A 251 -18.13 -0.67 -18.23
C GLU A 251 -17.15 -0.78 -17.06
N GLU A 252 -17.60 -0.41 -15.86
CA GLU A 252 -16.79 -0.43 -14.63
C GLU A 252 -17.35 -1.38 -13.58
N VAL A 253 -16.45 -2.00 -12.80
CA VAL A 253 -16.81 -2.78 -11.61
C VAL A 253 -15.85 -2.50 -10.46
N ILE A 254 -16.42 -2.24 -9.29
CA ILE A 254 -15.67 -2.15 -8.04
C ILE A 254 -15.37 -3.56 -7.52
N ILE A 255 -14.09 -3.84 -7.32
CA ILE A 255 -13.55 -5.14 -6.90
C ILE A 255 -12.91 -5.07 -5.51
N THR A 256 -12.73 -6.23 -4.87
CA THR A 256 -12.11 -6.28 -3.53
C THR A 256 -10.60 -6.02 -3.60
N PRO A 257 -9.96 -5.59 -2.50
CA PRO A 257 -8.50 -5.41 -2.45
C PRO A 257 -7.72 -6.66 -2.85
N THR A 258 -8.20 -7.85 -2.45
CA THR A 258 -7.61 -9.13 -2.85
C THR A 258 -7.69 -9.31 -4.37
N GLN A 259 -8.86 -9.09 -4.98
CA GLN A 259 -9.03 -9.20 -6.44
C GLN A 259 -8.14 -8.21 -7.18
N ALA A 260 -8.09 -6.95 -6.75
CA ALA A 260 -7.27 -5.90 -7.36
C ALA A 260 -5.78 -6.26 -7.36
N ASN A 261 -5.27 -6.72 -6.20
CA ASN A 261 -3.87 -7.12 -6.09
C ASN A 261 -3.55 -8.38 -6.91
N MET A 262 -4.48 -9.34 -7.00
CA MET A 262 -4.33 -10.51 -7.86
C MET A 262 -4.28 -10.12 -9.34
N ILE A 263 -5.21 -9.29 -9.82
CA ILE A 263 -5.23 -8.82 -11.22
C ILE A 263 -3.94 -8.06 -11.52
N ARG A 264 -3.55 -7.12 -10.63
CA ARG A 264 -2.28 -6.40 -10.76
C ARG A 264 -1.10 -7.36 -10.89
N HIS A 265 -1.02 -8.40 -10.06
CA HIS A 265 0.06 -9.37 -10.15
C HIS A 265 0.02 -10.16 -11.46
N PHE A 266 -1.15 -10.59 -11.92
CA PHE A 266 -1.28 -11.27 -13.22
C PHE A 266 -0.77 -10.39 -14.36
N LEU A 267 -1.22 -9.12 -14.42
CA LEU A 267 -0.86 -8.19 -15.48
C LEU A 267 0.64 -7.83 -15.47
N LEU A 268 1.26 -7.73 -14.29
CA LEU A 268 2.61 -7.17 -14.15
C LEU A 268 3.71 -8.20 -13.89
N SER A 269 3.38 -9.44 -13.54
CA SER A 269 4.40 -10.42 -13.10
C SER A 269 4.18 -11.84 -13.63
N SER A 270 3.10 -12.09 -14.37
CA SER A 270 2.81 -13.41 -14.91
C SER A 270 2.85 -13.42 -16.43
N ASN A 271 3.37 -14.51 -16.98
CA ASN A 271 3.28 -14.85 -18.40
C ASN A 271 3.39 -16.37 -18.53
N LYS A 272 3.43 -16.87 -19.76
CA LYS A 272 3.44 -18.31 -20.01
C LYS A 272 4.68 -19.00 -19.44
N GLU A 273 5.82 -18.32 -19.45
CA GLU A 273 7.11 -18.81 -18.95
C GLU A 273 7.20 -18.73 -17.42
N ASN A 274 6.51 -17.75 -16.82
CA ASN A 274 6.44 -17.51 -15.38
C ASN A 274 4.98 -17.47 -14.89
N PRO A 275 4.27 -18.62 -14.87
CA PRO A 275 2.88 -18.66 -14.43
C PRO A 275 2.78 -18.64 -12.90
N CYS A 276 1.70 -18.05 -12.40
CA CYS A 276 1.38 -17.98 -10.99
C CYS A 276 0.91 -19.34 -10.45
N THR A 277 1.51 -19.79 -9.35
CA THR A 277 1.07 -20.97 -8.60
C THR A 277 0.49 -20.57 -7.26
N ARG A 278 -0.07 -21.53 -6.54
CA ARG A 278 -0.56 -21.32 -5.16
C ARG A 278 0.54 -20.82 -4.22
N MET A 279 1.82 -21.12 -4.53
CA MET A 279 2.97 -20.70 -3.73
C MET A 279 3.36 -19.25 -4.01
N THR A 280 3.34 -18.83 -5.28
CA THR A 280 3.64 -17.44 -5.65
C THR A 280 2.53 -16.49 -5.23
N MET A 281 1.29 -16.97 -5.16
CA MET A 281 0.08 -16.19 -4.81
C MET A 281 -0.30 -16.27 -3.34
N ARG A 282 0.48 -16.95 -2.49
CA ARG A 282 0.09 -17.26 -1.11
C ARG A 282 -0.26 -16.03 -0.27
N ASP A 283 0.40 -14.91 -0.52
CA ASP A 283 0.26 -13.69 0.28
C ASP A 283 -1.11 -13.01 0.10
N PHE A 284 -1.92 -13.46 -0.87
CA PHE A 284 -3.29 -12.98 -1.10
C PHE A 284 -4.36 -13.75 -0.30
N TYR A 285 -4.02 -14.90 0.28
CA TYR A 285 -4.98 -15.84 0.87
C TYR A 285 -5.00 -15.88 2.40
N GLY A 286 -4.19 -15.05 3.07
CA GLY A 286 -4.03 -15.12 4.51
C GLY A 286 -3.42 -16.46 4.96
N ARG A 287 -3.77 -16.91 6.17
CA ARG A 287 -3.39 -18.22 6.71
C ARG A 287 -4.10 -19.31 5.92
N THR A 288 -3.31 -20.25 5.42
CA THR A 288 -3.84 -21.45 4.77
C THR A 288 -3.09 -22.68 5.27
N GLY A 289 -3.83 -23.68 5.77
CA GLY A 289 -3.26 -24.94 6.26
C GLY A 289 -2.45 -24.84 7.57
N THR A 290 -2.06 -26.00 8.09
CA THR A 290 -1.19 -26.12 9.28
C THR A 290 0.28 -25.82 8.99
N ASP A 291 0.63 -25.77 7.71
CA ASP A 291 1.96 -25.56 7.13
C ASP A 291 2.13 -24.17 6.47
N GLY A 292 1.06 -23.37 6.41
CA GLY A 292 1.07 -22.07 5.73
C GLY A 292 0.91 -22.20 4.20
N GLU A 293 0.52 -23.37 3.68
CA GLU A 293 0.30 -23.61 2.27
C GLU A 293 -1.16 -23.41 1.82
N VAL A 294 -1.34 -22.68 0.72
CA VAL A 294 -2.66 -22.51 0.08
C VAL A 294 -3.11 -23.84 -0.48
N LYS A 295 -4.27 -24.32 -0.01
CA LYS A 295 -4.91 -25.53 -0.54
C LYS A 295 -5.21 -25.35 -2.03
N LYS A 296 -4.89 -26.35 -2.84
CA LYS A 296 -5.11 -26.34 -4.30
C LYS A 296 -6.53 -25.95 -4.69
N ASN A 297 -7.55 -26.50 -4.03
CA ASN A 297 -8.95 -26.19 -4.31
C ASN A 297 -9.31 -24.74 -3.98
N THR A 298 -8.74 -24.16 -2.92
CA THR A 298 -8.94 -22.75 -2.55
C THR A 298 -8.36 -21.84 -3.62
N PHE A 299 -7.14 -22.14 -4.08
CA PHE A 299 -6.48 -21.40 -5.16
C PHE A 299 -7.32 -21.42 -6.45
N ILE A 300 -7.72 -22.62 -6.93
CA ILE A 300 -8.53 -22.78 -8.14
C ILE A 300 -9.85 -22.00 -8.03
N LYS A 301 -10.60 -22.17 -6.94
CA LYS A 301 -11.87 -21.47 -6.72
C LYS A 301 -11.73 -19.95 -6.68
N SER A 302 -10.60 -19.46 -6.18
CA SER A 302 -10.32 -18.02 -6.18
C SER A 302 -10.08 -17.48 -7.58
N ILE A 303 -9.34 -18.21 -8.43
CA ILE A 303 -9.16 -17.83 -9.84
C ILE A 303 -10.49 -17.91 -10.60
N GLU A 304 -11.31 -18.92 -10.34
CA GLU A 304 -12.65 -19.04 -10.93
C GLU A 304 -13.53 -17.84 -10.57
N ARG A 305 -13.56 -17.44 -9.29
CA ARG A 305 -14.26 -16.22 -8.84
C ARG A 305 -13.73 -14.98 -9.52
N LEU A 306 -12.41 -14.86 -9.67
CA LEU A 306 -11.80 -13.73 -10.36
C LEU A 306 -12.29 -13.65 -11.82
N ARG A 307 -12.26 -14.77 -12.54
CA ARG A 307 -12.74 -14.85 -13.93
C ARG A 307 -14.24 -14.53 -14.05
N VAL A 308 -15.06 -14.90 -13.05
CA VAL A 308 -16.48 -14.49 -13.01
C VAL A 308 -16.61 -12.97 -12.92
N THR A 309 -15.82 -12.32 -12.06
CA THR A 309 -15.79 -10.85 -11.97
C THR A 309 -15.31 -10.20 -13.27
N LEU A 310 -14.29 -10.76 -13.93
CA LEU A 310 -13.83 -10.23 -15.23
C LEU A 310 -14.93 -10.30 -16.29
N ARG A 311 -15.65 -11.44 -16.35
CA ARG A 311 -16.76 -11.65 -17.30
C ARG A 311 -17.99 -10.81 -17.00
N SER A 312 -18.13 -10.21 -15.81
CA SER A 312 -19.30 -9.37 -15.51
C SER A 312 -19.28 -8.00 -16.19
N ILE A 313 -18.15 -7.61 -16.78
CA ILE A 313 -17.98 -6.40 -17.59
C ILE A 313 -17.36 -6.73 -18.96
N ASP A 314 -17.74 -7.90 -19.51
CA ASP A 314 -17.37 -8.36 -20.85
C ASP A 314 -15.87 -8.44 -21.18
N ILE A 315 -15.00 -8.53 -20.17
CA ILE A 315 -13.57 -8.78 -20.38
C ILE A 315 -13.39 -10.21 -20.94
N PRO A 316 -12.63 -10.41 -22.03
CA PRO A 316 -12.37 -11.74 -22.57
C PRO A 316 -11.61 -12.62 -21.56
N GLU A 317 -11.49 -13.92 -21.86
CA GLU A 317 -10.71 -14.83 -21.00
C GLU A 317 -9.20 -14.48 -21.12
N ILE A 318 -8.72 -13.61 -20.22
CA ILE A 318 -7.33 -13.11 -20.22
C ILE A 318 -6.37 -13.90 -19.31
N ILE A 319 -6.90 -14.75 -18.44
CA ILE A 319 -6.11 -15.61 -17.55
C ILE A 319 -6.18 -17.03 -18.10
N ASP A 320 -5.08 -17.56 -18.61
CA ASP A 320 -4.97 -18.94 -19.08
C ASP A 320 -4.54 -19.89 -17.96
N VAL A 321 -4.73 -21.20 -18.18
CA VAL A 321 -4.30 -22.27 -17.28
C VAL A 321 -3.20 -23.10 -17.94
N THR A 322 -2.20 -23.50 -17.16
CA THR A 322 -1.13 -24.41 -17.59
C THR A 322 -0.74 -25.39 -16.48
N GLN A 323 0.10 -26.37 -16.82
CA GLN A 323 0.80 -27.20 -15.85
C GLN A 323 2.22 -26.67 -15.71
N TYR A 324 2.60 -26.29 -14.49
CA TYR A 324 3.94 -25.80 -14.20
C TYR A 324 4.49 -26.54 -12.98
N ARG A 325 5.66 -27.17 -13.15
CA ARG A 325 6.34 -27.95 -12.09
C ARG A 325 5.44 -28.98 -11.38
N GLY A 326 4.50 -29.59 -12.12
CA GLY A 326 3.59 -30.62 -11.60
C GLY A 326 2.36 -30.09 -10.86
N GLU A 327 2.09 -28.79 -10.89
CA GLU A 327 0.86 -28.20 -10.35
C GLU A 327 0.11 -27.32 -11.37
N THR A 328 -1.18 -27.09 -11.08
CA THR A 328 -2.02 -26.16 -11.85
C THR A 328 -1.54 -24.74 -11.60
N ALA A 329 -1.23 -24.03 -12.67
CA ALA A 329 -0.77 -22.64 -12.64
C ALA A 329 -1.57 -21.78 -13.63
N TYR A 330 -1.56 -20.47 -13.41
CA TYR A 330 -2.33 -19.51 -14.20
C TYR A 330 -1.46 -18.34 -14.64
N TYR A 331 -1.73 -17.76 -15.80
CA TYR A 331 -0.96 -16.62 -16.30
C TYR A 331 -1.82 -15.68 -17.13
N PHE A 332 -1.44 -14.41 -17.19
CA PHE A 332 -2.01 -13.46 -18.12
C PHE A 332 -1.55 -13.78 -19.54
N ASN A 333 -2.50 -13.98 -20.46
CA ASN A 333 -2.23 -14.44 -21.83
C ASN A 333 -1.96 -13.29 -22.83
N GLU A 334 -1.93 -12.05 -22.36
CA GLU A 334 -1.63 -10.85 -23.16
C GLU A 334 -2.61 -10.60 -24.32
N SER A 335 -3.82 -11.18 -24.26
CA SER A 335 -4.82 -11.03 -25.32
C SER A 335 -5.44 -9.63 -25.40
N VAL A 336 -5.30 -8.81 -24.35
CA VAL A 336 -5.77 -7.42 -24.32
C VAL A 336 -4.64 -6.49 -23.87
N PRO A 337 -4.55 -5.27 -24.41
CA PRO A 337 -3.74 -4.21 -23.82
C PRO A 337 -4.27 -3.87 -22.42
N PHE A 338 -3.37 -3.43 -21.55
CA PHE A 338 -3.74 -3.05 -20.19
C PHE A 338 -2.98 -1.79 -19.75
N THR A 339 -3.62 -1.07 -18.83
CA THR A 339 -3.02 -0.01 -18.03
C THR A 339 -3.34 -0.22 -16.55
N VAL A 340 -2.30 -0.25 -15.71
CA VAL A 340 -2.43 -0.30 -14.25
C VAL A 340 -2.05 1.05 -13.65
N LEU A 341 -2.96 1.62 -12.86
CA LEU A 341 -2.81 2.91 -12.19
C LEU A 341 -2.89 2.71 -10.67
N PHE A 342 -1.87 3.14 -9.93
CA PHE A 342 -1.84 3.08 -8.46
C PHE A 342 -0.85 4.09 -7.89
N ARG A 343 -0.98 4.47 -6.61
CA ARG A 343 -0.08 5.45 -6.02
C ARG A 343 1.34 4.92 -5.87
N VAL A 344 2.31 5.80 -6.08
CA VAL A 344 3.72 5.50 -5.81
C VAL A 344 3.94 5.09 -4.35
N ASP A 345 3.22 5.74 -3.43
CA ASP A 345 3.32 5.51 -1.98
C ASP A 345 2.77 4.14 -1.53
N ASP A 346 2.01 3.45 -2.39
CA ASP A 346 1.33 2.18 -2.08
C ASP A 346 2.17 0.98 -2.46
N ALA A 347 3.14 1.17 -3.35
CA ALA A 347 4.14 0.16 -3.66
C ALA A 347 4.85 -0.29 -2.37
N ILE A 348 5.09 -1.59 -2.27
CA ILE A 348 5.83 -2.20 -1.15
C ILE A 348 7.01 -2.93 -1.78
N GLY A 349 8.23 -2.57 -1.40
CA GLY A 349 9.43 -3.07 -2.07
C GLY A 349 9.46 -2.72 -3.56
N ASP A 350 10.26 -3.48 -4.32
CA ASP A 350 10.40 -3.34 -5.78
C ASP A 350 9.30 -4.08 -6.55
N ASP A 351 8.26 -4.54 -5.86
CA ASP A 351 7.13 -5.24 -6.46
C ASP A 351 6.58 -4.39 -7.63
N TYR A 352 6.72 -4.92 -8.83
CA TYR A 352 6.16 -4.42 -10.09
C TYR A 352 6.80 -3.16 -10.71
N VAL A 353 7.89 -2.61 -10.14
CA VAL A 353 8.53 -1.38 -10.65
C VAL A 353 9.97 -1.62 -11.15
N SER A 354 10.33 -2.89 -11.40
CA SER A 354 11.59 -3.23 -12.05
C SER A 354 11.46 -3.07 -13.57
N GLY A 355 12.18 -2.10 -14.14
CA GLY A 355 12.38 -1.97 -15.59
C GLY A 355 13.44 -2.94 -16.10
#